data_AF-A0A6A5FHX5-F1
#
_entry.id   AF-A0A6A5FHX5-F1
#
_cell.length_a   1.000
_cell.length_b   1.000
_cell.length_c   1.000
_cell.angle_alpha   90.00
_cell.angle_beta   90.00
_cell.angle_gamma   90.00
#
_symmetry.space_group_name_H-M   'P 1'
#
loop_
_entity.id
_entity.type
_entity.pdbx_description
1 polymer ?
#
loop_
_entity_poly.entity_id
_entity_poly.type
_entity_poly.pdbx_seq_one_letter_code
_entity_poly.pdbx_strand_id
1 'polypeptide(L)'
;MIIKQQTHGYPMTWIGGHDSPKNDVWFWSDGRPFFFTFWCAGQPNNSGGNQGCIRMNAGEHNCWDDFMCSGQLPSVCARNP
;
A
#
# COMPACT_ATOMS: atom_id res chain seq x y z
N MET A 1 -5.01 -20.22 -4.11
CA MET A 1 -4.21 -19.24 -4.86
C MET A 1 -3.21 -20.03 -5.70
N ILE A 2 -3.29 -19.97 -7.03
CA ILE A 2 -2.37 -20.70 -7.91
C ILE A 2 -1.44 -19.66 -8.54
N ILE A 3 -0.16 -19.67 -8.16
CA ILE A 3 0.87 -18.86 -8.81
C ILE A 3 1.34 -19.64 -10.03
N LYS A 4 0.96 -19.20 -11.24
CA LYS A 4 1.31 -19.89 -12.49
C LYS A 4 2.76 -19.64 -12.95
N GLN A 5 3.43 -18.62 -12.39
CA GLN A 5 4.82 -18.28 -12.71
C GLN A 5 5.41 -17.45 -11.56
N GLN A 6 6.59 -17.82 -11.03
CA GLN A 6 7.35 -16.96 -10.11
C GLN A 6 8.24 -16.05 -10.93
N THR A 7 7.97 -14.74 -10.91
CA THR A 7 8.74 -13.73 -11.66
C THR A 7 10.04 -13.31 -10.97
N HIS A 8 10.30 -13.80 -9.75
CA HIS A 8 11.41 -13.39 -8.87
C HIS A 8 11.51 -11.87 -8.65
N GLY A 9 10.43 -11.13 -8.93
CA GLY A 9 10.34 -9.68 -8.76
C GLY A 9 9.28 -9.29 -7.74
N TYR A 10 9.51 -8.16 -7.08
CA TYR A 10 8.57 -7.52 -6.17
C TYR A 10 8.08 -6.22 -6.82
N PRO A 11 7.16 -6.27 -7.81
CA PRO A 11 6.67 -5.05 -8.43
C PRO A 11 5.96 -4.20 -7.37
N MET A 12 6.02 -2.87 -7.55
CA MET A 12 5.18 -1.97 -6.74
C MET A 12 3.72 -2.42 -6.87
N THR A 13 3.08 -2.66 -5.74
CA THR A 13 1.80 -3.36 -5.70
C THR A 13 0.86 -2.68 -4.72
N TRP A 14 -0.39 -2.47 -5.13
CA TRP A 14 -1.42 -1.94 -4.26
C TRP A 14 -1.81 -2.93 -3.17
N ILE A 15 -1.89 -2.43 -1.94
CA ILE A 15 -2.56 -3.09 -0.82
C ILE A 15 -3.77 -2.24 -0.39
N GLY A 16 -4.68 -2.82 0.38
CA GLY A 16 -5.97 -2.19 0.71
C GLY A 16 -5.91 -0.98 1.64
N GLY A 17 -4.74 -0.41 1.89
CA GLY A 17 -4.57 0.73 2.78
C GLY A 17 -4.88 2.04 2.07
N HIS A 18 -5.65 2.91 2.72
CA HIS A 18 -5.92 4.26 2.24
C HIS A 18 -6.00 5.25 3.40
N ASP A 19 -5.75 6.52 3.14
CA ASP A 19 -5.87 7.57 4.14
C ASP A 19 -7.28 8.21 4.12
N SER A 20 -7.56 9.01 5.16
CA SER A 20 -8.59 10.04 5.10
C SER A 20 -7.91 11.37 4.79
N PRO A 21 -8.22 12.04 3.65
CA PRO A 21 -7.51 13.23 3.15
C PRO A 21 -7.43 14.45 4.10
N LYS A 22 -8.04 14.39 5.28
CA LYS A 22 -8.11 15.49 6.25
C LYS A 22 -7.34 15.27 7.54
N ASN A 23 -6.96 14.03 7.87
CA ASN A 23 -6.55 13.70 9.25
C ASN A 23 -5.27 12.86 9.39
N ASP A 24 -4.57 12.51 8.30
CA ASP A 24 -3.42 11.58 8.31
C ASP A 24 -3.73 10.23 8.99
N VAL A 25 -5.02 9.84 8.98
CA VAL A 25 -5.48 8.56 9.56
C VAL A 25 -5.62 7.55 8.44
N TRP A 26 -5.01 6.38 8.64
CA TRP A 26 -5.01 5.27 7.70
C TRP A 26 -6.03 4.19 8.06
N PHE A 27 -6.63 3.60 7.04
CA PHE A 27 -7.66 2.56 7.13
C PHE A 27 -7.34 1.42 6.17
N TRP A 28 -7.71 0.20 6.59
CA TRP A 28 -7.81 -0.91 5.65
C TRP A 28 -9.20 -0.92 5.01
N SER A 29 -9.26 -1.18 3.71
CA SER A 29 -10.50 -1.29 2.94
C SER A 29 -11.43 -2.42 3.40
N ASP A 30 -10.92 -3.38 4.17
CA ASP A 30 -11.69 -4.47 4.78
C ASP A 30 -12.28 -4.10 6.16
N GLY A 31 -12.05 -2.88 6.64
CA GLY A 31 -12.57 -2.38 7.91
C GLY A 31 -11.81 -2.87 9.15
N ARG A 32 -10.72 -3.63 8.98
CA ARG A 32 -9.90 -4.06 10.13
C ARG A 32 -9.13 -2.87 10.73
N PRO A 33 -8.79 -2.94 12.03
CA PRO A 33 -8.00 -1.89 12.67
C PRO A 33 -6.61 -1.73 12.01
N PHE A 34 -6.17 -0.49 11.83
CA PHE A 34 -4.86 -0.15 11.27
C PHE A 34 -3.82 0.01 12.37
N PHE A 35 -3.23 -1.10 12.85
CA PHE A 35 -2.24 -1.10 13.93
C PHE A 35 -0.82 -1.47 13.48
N PHE A 36 -0.69 -2.30 12.44
CA PHE A 36 0.60 -2.69 11.90
C PHE A 36 0.99 -1.76 10.76
N THR A 37 2.21 -1.25 10.80
CA THR A 37 2.78 -0.39 9.76
C THR A 37 4.14 -0.88 9.32
N PHE A 38 4.42 -0.78 8.03
CA PHE A 38 5.73 -1.10 7.45
C PHE A 38 6.20 -0.01 6.49
N TRP A 39 6.04 1.25 6.88
CA TRP A 39 6.43 2.42 6.08
C TRP A 39 7.93 2.47 5.78
N CYS A 40 8.26 2.94 4.60
CA CYS A 40 9.63 3.33 4.28
C CYS A 40 10.05 4.54 5.12
N ALA A 41 11.36 4.71 5.30
CA ALA A 41 11.89 5.87 6.01
C ALA A 41 11.40 7.17 5.34
N GLY A 42 10.76 8.04 6.13
CA GLY A 42 10.18 9.29 5.64
C GLY A 42 8.78 9.16 5.05
N GLN A 43 8.13 8.00 5.14
CA GLN A 43 6.73 7.82 4.74
C GLN A 43 5.79 7.60 5.93
N PRO A 44 4.50 7.96 5.79
CA PRO A 44 3.89 8.65 4.65
C PRO A 44 4.25 10.14 4.61
N ASN A 45 4.42 10.73 3.42
CA ASN A 45 4.84 12.13 3.25
C ASN A 45 3.87 13.00 2.47
N ASN A 46 2.82 12.42 1.89
CA ASN A 46 1.82 13.11 1.09
C ASN A 46 2.43 14.12 0.10
N SER A 47 3.48 13.72 -0.60
CA SER A 47 4.14 14.47 -1.65
C SER A 47 3.14 14.98 -2.70
N GLY A 48 3.11 16.30 -2.86
CA GLY A 48 2.16 16.98 -3.75
C GLY A 48 0.72 17.02 -3.24
N GLY A 49 0.46 16.61 -1.99
CA GLY A 49 -0.86 16.67 -1.36
C GLY A 49 -1.91 15.73 -1.94
N ASN A 50 -1.49 14.69 -2.67
CA ASN A 50 -2.39 13.79 -3.40
C ASN A 50 -1.97 12.31 -3.30
N GLN A 51 -1.31 11.89 -2.21
CA GLN A 51 -0.97 10.49 -1.97
C GLN A 51 -1.84 9.92 -0.86
N GLY A 52 -2.81 9.09 -1.24
CA GLY A 52 -3.82 8.56 -0.31
C GLY A 52 -3.98 7.04 -0.34
N CYS A 53 -3.14 6.33 -1.09
CA CYS A 53 -3.19 4.87 -1.23
C CYS A 53 -1.84 4.24 -0.90
N ILE A 54 -1.85 3.07 -0.23
CA ILE A 54 -0.61 2.36 0.12
C ILE A 54 -0.18 1.42 -1.00
N ARG A 55 1.04 1.60 -1.49
CA ARG A 55 1.75 0.58 -2.26
C ARG A 55 2.85 -0.08 -1.43
N MET A 56 3.06 -1.38 -1.63
CA MET A 56 4.17 -2.14 -1.06
C MET A 56 5.28 -2.38 -2.08
N ASN A 57 6.38 -2.98 -1.63
CA ASN A 57 7.58 -3.24 -2.43
C ASN A 57 8.32 -1.96 -2.87
N ALA A 58 8.27 -0.92 -2.02
CA ALA A 58 9.05 0.30 -2.21
C ALA A 58 10.41 0.22 -1.48
N GLY A 59 11.38 0.96 -1.99
CA GLY A 59 12.73 1.06 -1.41
C GLY A 59 13.50 -0.26 -1.35
N GLU A 60 14.62 -0.25 -0.62
CA GLU A 60 15.52 -1.42 -0.50
C GLU A 60 14.96 -2.52 0.43
N HIS A 61 13.97 -2.20 1.25
CA HIS A 61 13.38 -3.10 2.25
C HIS A 61 11.97 -3.60 1.91
N ASN A 62 11.50 -3.36 0.68
CA ASN A 62 10.14 -3.69 0.25
C ASN A 62 9.05 -3.11 1.18
N CYS A 63 9.31 -1.92 1.71
CA CYS A 63 8.45 -1.21 2.64
C CYS A 63 7.28 -0.52 1.91
N TRP A 64 6.43 0.15 2.69
CA TRP A 64 5.24 0.83 2.21
C TRP A 64 5.52 2.29 1.88
N ASP A 65 4.79 2.76 0.88
CA ASP A 65 4.84 4.12 0.39
C ASP A 65 3.40 4.57 0.13
N ASP A 66 3.05 5.77 0.57
CA ASP A 66 1.82 6.40 0.14
C ASP A 66 2.01 6.88 -1.30
N PHE A 67 1.00 6.71 -2.15
CA PHE A 67 1.09 7.08 -3.55
C PHE A 67 -0.24 7.56 -4.11
N MET A 68 -0.19 8.25 -5.25
CA MET A 68 -1.38 8.73 -5.95
C MET A 68 -2.25 7.52 -6.33
N CYS A 69 -3.48 7.49 -5.82
CA CYS A 69 -4.42 6.38 -6.03
C CYS A 69 -4.76 6.12 -7.52
N SER A 70 -4.54 7.11 -8.39
CA SER A 70 -4.71 6.98 -9.84
C SER A 70 -3.62 6.15 -10.51
N GLY A 71 -2.56 5.76 -9.79
CA GLY A 71 -1.48 4.93 -10.31
C GLY A 71 -1.95 3.54 -10.75
N GLN A 72 -1.51 3.11 -11.92
CA GLN A 72 -1.80 1.77 -12.46
C GLN A 72 -0.75 0.77 -11.96
N LEU A 73 -1.08 0.01 -10.92
CA LEU A 73 -0.23 -1.05 -10.36
C LEU A 73 -1.04 -2.35 -10.20
N PRO A 74 -0.39 -3.53 -10.18
CA PRO A 74 -1.03 -4.75 -9.71
C PRO A 74 -1.54 -4.59 -8.28
N SER A 75 -2.53 -5.38 -7.87
CA SER A 75 -3.10 -5.35 -6.53
C SER A 75 -3.13 -6.73 -5.89
N VAL A 76 -3.08 -6.77 -4.56
CA VAL A 76 -3.25 -7.99 -3.76
C VAL A 76 -4.63 -7.98 -3.11
N CYS A 77 -5.36 -9.07 -3.25
CA CYS A 77 -6.64 -9.28 -2.57
C CYS A 77 -6.43 -10.11 -1.31
N ALA A 78 -7.04 -9.68 -0.21
CA ALA A 78 -7.23 -10.50 0.98
C ALA A 78 -8.67 -11.00 1.03
N ARG A 79 -8.87 -12.23 1.52
CA ARG A 79 -10.21 -12.77 1.81
C ARG A 79 -10.24 -13.19 3.28
N ASN A 80 -11.27 -12.76 3.99
CA ASN A 80 -11.55 -13.26 5.33
C ASN A 80 -11.94 -14.75 5.25
N PRO A 81 -11.49 -15.61 6.18
CA PRO A 81 -11.98 -16.97 6.31
C PRO A 81 -13.51 -17.03 6.46
#